data_AF-A0AAU1PEI7-F1
#
_entry.id   AF-A0AAU1PEI7-F1
#
_cell.length_a   1.000
_cell.length_b   1.000
_cell.length_c   1.000
_cell.angle_alpha   90.00
_cell.angle_beta   90.00
_cell.angle_gamma   90.00
#
_symmetry.space_group_name_H-M   'P 1'
#
loop_
_entity.id
_entity.type
_entity.pdbx_description
1 polymer ?
#
loop_
_entity_poly.entity_id
_entity_poly.type
_entity_poly.pdbx_seq_one_letter_code
_entity_poly.pdbx_strand_id
1 'polypeptide(L)'
;MSILQDEIRGYVVAEFLDGEETADLTTEFDLIDSGIVDSLGLVRIVSHLSRAYAIPVDDIPLKPENFRSIGAIVAFIEDATRATL
;
A
#
# COMPACT_ATOMS: atom_id res chain seq x y z
N MET A 1 10.92 11.72 3.73
CA MET A 1 9.63 11.15 3.30
C MET A 1 9.64 11.03 1.80
N SER A 2 9.39 9.84 1.26
CA SER A 2 9.10 9.67 -0.17
C SER A 2 7.68 10.15 -0.43
N ILE A 3 7.45 10.90 -1.51
CA ILE A 3 6.11 11.42 -1.89
C ILE A 3 5.08 10.29 -1.95
N LEU A 4 5.51 9.14 -2.46
CA LEU A 4 4.72 7.92 -2.54
C LEU A 4 4.22 7.45 -1.16
N GLN A 5 5.04 7.54 -0.13
CA GLN A 5 4.66 7.11 1.22
C GLN A 5 3.51 7.96 1.78
N ASP A 6 3.54 9.28 1.56
CA ASP A 6 2.48 10.18 1.97
C ASP A 6 1.20 9.95 1.17
N GLU A 7 1.29 9.66 -0.13
CA GLU A 7 0.12 9.30 -0.95
C GLU A 7 -0.54 8.01 -0.46
N ILE A 8 0.23 6.94 -0.23
CA ILE A 8 -0.30 5.66 0.23
C ILE A 8 -0.89 5.82 1.64
N ARG A 9 -0.20 6.54 2.53
CA ARG A 9 -0.74 6.83 3.87
C ARG A 9 -2.06 7.58 3.78
N GLY A 10 -2.13 8.64 2.98
CA GLY A 10 -3.36 9.42 2.79
C GLY A 10 -4.51 8.58 2.24
N TYR A 11 -4.23 7.71 1.25
CA TYR A 11 -5.20 6.77 0.71
C TYR A 11 -5.71 5.79 1.78
N VAL A 12 -4.79 5.20 2.56
CA VAL A 12 -5.16 4.25 3.61
C VAL A 12 -6.02 4.92 4.69
N VAL A 13 -5.64 6.13 5.12
CA VAL A 13 -6.41 6.87 6.12
C VAL A 13 -7.80 7.26 5.61
N ALA A 14 -7.89 7.72 4.36
CA ALA A 14 -9.16 8.11 3.77
C ALA A 14 -10.10 6.91 3.54
N GLU A 15 -9.57 5.77 3.09
CA GLU A 15 -10.40 4.61 2.72
C GLU A 15 -10.72 3.68 3.89
N PHE A 16 -9.85 3.60 4.90
CA PHE A 16 -9.97 2.62 6.00
C PHE A 16 -10.18 3.23 7.39
N LEU A 17 -9.78 4.50 7.60
CA LEU A 17 -9.86 5.17 8.91
C LEU A 17 -10.85 6.34 8.92
N ASP A 18 -11.63 6.54 7.85
CA ASP A 18 -12.61 7.64 7.71
C ASP A 18 -12.00 9.05 7.97
N GLY A 19 -10.69 9.19 7.77
CA GLY A 19 -9.98 10.46 8.02
C GLY A 19 -9.44 10.64 9.45
N GLU A 20 -9.53 9.65 10.34
CA GLU A 20 -8.89 9.72 11.65
C GLU A 20 -7.36 9.68 11.52
N GLU A 21 -6.71 10.76 11.97
CA GLU A 21 -5.25 10.87 11.96
C GLU A 21 -4.63 9.84 12.89
N THR A 22 -4.00 8.84 12.30
CA THR A 22 -3.15 7.89 13.00
C THR A 22 -1.72 8.38 12.86
N ALA A 23 -1.33 9.31 13.74
CA ALA A 23 0.07 9.68 13.92
C ALA A 23 0.98 8.44 14.17
N ASP A 24 0.38 7.33 14.58
CA ASP A 24 0.99 6.02 14.81
C ASP A 24 1.05 5.08 13.58
N LEU A 25 0.50 5.46 12.41
CA LEU A 25 0.66 4.70 11.16
C LEU A 25 2.08 4.87 10.60
N THR A 26 3.03 4.20 11.23
CA THR A 26 4.41 4.12 10.78
C THR A 26 4.54 3.22 9.55
N THR A 27 5.67 3.29 8.86
CA THR A 27 5.97 2.42 7.70
C THR A 27 6.09 0.94 8.07
N GLU A 28 6.35 0.65 9.34
CA GLU A 28 6.44 -0.70 9.89
C GLU A 28 5.12 -1.15 10.54
N PHE A 29 4.11 -0.27 10.57
CA PHE A 29 2.82 -0.59 11.14
C PHE A 29 2.10 -1.65 10.31
N ASP A 30 1.65 -2.71 10.98
CA ASP A 30 0.97 -3.83 10.35
C ASP A 30 -0.51 -3.49 10.14
N LEU A 31 -0.86 -3.19 8.89
CA LEU A 31 -2.22 -2.83 8.49
C LEU A 31 -3.16 -4.03 8.55
N ILE A 32 -2.64 -5.25 8.38
CA ILE A 32 -3.44 -6.48 8.34
C ILE A 32 -3.70 -6.95 9.77
N ASP A 33 -2.65 -7.05 10.59
CA ASP A 33 -2.75 -7.51 11.99
C ASP A 33 -3.53 -6.52 12.86
N SER A 34 -3.42 -5.21 12.58
CA SER A 34 -4.25 -4.18 13.22
C SER A 34 -5.73 -4.26 12.85
N GLY A 35 -6.09 -5.01 11.81
CA GLY A 35 -7.46 -5.10 11.30
C GLY A 35 -7.92 -3.87 10.52
N ILE A 36 -7.02 -2.95 10.17
CA ILE A 36 -7.33 -1.80 9.31
C ILE A 36 -7.56 -2.29 7.87
N VAL A 37 -6.75 -3.23 7.40
CA VAL A 37 -6.80 -3.79 6.05
C VAL A 37 -7.13 -5.27 6.12
N ASP A 38 -8.38 -5.60 5.75
CA ASP A 38 -8.79 -6.98 5.49
C ASP A 38 -8.29 -7.51 4.15
N SER A 39 -8.51 -8.80 3.90
CA SER A 39 -8.28 -9.47 2.60
C SER A 39 -8.90 -8.72 1.40
N LEU A 40 -10.06 -8.08 1.57
CA LEU A 40 -10.68 -7.26 0.53
C LEU A 40 -10.06 -5.87 0.39
N GLY A 41 -9.61 -5.28 1.50
CA GLY A 41 -8.89 -4.01 1.52
C GLY A 41 -7.58 -4.10 0.74
N LEU A 42 -6.87 -5.22 0.92
CA LEU A 42 -5.67 -5.53 0.19
C LEU A 42 -5.88 -5.51 -1.33
N VAL A 43 -6.90 -6.21 -1.82
CA VAL A 43 -7.23 -6.25 -3.26
C VAL A 43 -7.59 -4.86 -3.80
N ARG A 44 -8.28 -4.03 -3.01
CA ARG A 44 -8.57 -2.64 -3.37
C ARG A 44 -7.29 -1.81 -3.52
N ILE A 45 -6.38 -1.89 -2.55
CA ILE A 45 -5.07 -1.20 -2.61
C ILE A 45 -4.33 -1.64 -3.86
N VAL A 46 -4.16 -2.94 -4.09
CA VAL A 46 -3.47 -3.48 -5.28
C VAL A 46 -4.09 -2.95 -6.58
N SER A 47 -5.42 -2.95 -6.66
CA SER A 47 -6.16 -2.47 -7.84
C SER A 47 -5.98 -0.97 -8.06
N HIS A 48 -5.98 -0.18 -6.98
CA HIS A 48 -5.72 1.25 -7.02
C HIS A 48 -4.30 1.53 -7.51
N LEU A 49 -3.31 0.84 -6.93
CA LEU A 49 -1.89 0.99 -7.28
C LEU A 49 -1.60 0.58 -8.72
N SER A 50 -2.14 -0.55 -9.18
CA SER A 50 -1.99 -1.01 -10.55
C SER A 50 -2.53 0.04 -11.53
N ARG A 51 -3.68 0.66 -11.25
CA ARG A 51 -4.23 1.73 -12.09
C ARG A 51 -3.46 3.05 -11.98
N ALA A 52 -3.06 3.44 -10.78
CA ALA A 52 -2.39 4.72 -10.53
C ALA A 52 -0.97 4.76 -11.12
N TYR A 53 -0.23 3.66 -10.99
CA TYR A 53 1.18 3.55 -11.39
C TYR A 53 1.40 2.68 -12.63
N ALA A 54 0.31 2.23 -13.29
CA ALA A 54 0.36 1.34 -14.45
C ALA A 54 1.21 0.07 -14.23
N ILE A 55 1.22 -0.44 -12.99
CA ILE A 55 2.02 -1.62 -12.60
C ILE A 55 1.31 -2.89 -13.08
N PRO A 56 2.00 -3.78 -13.82
CA PRO A 56 1.48 -5.08 -14.22
C PRO A 56 1.50 -6.03 -13.02
N VAL A 57 0.49 -5.91 -12.15
CA VAL A 57 0.34 -6.76 -10.95
C VAL A 57 0.14 -8.24 -11.29
N ASP A 58 -0.26 -8.58 -12.52
CA ASP A 58 -0.33 -9.95 -13.01
C ASP A 58 1.05 -10.60 -13.23
N ASP A 59 2.08 -9.80 -13.53
CA ASP A 59 3.46 -10.29 -13.73
C ASP A 59 4.25 -10.36 -12.43
N ILE A 60 3.82 -9.65 -11.39
CA ILE A 60 4.55 -9.54 -10.12
C ILE A 60 3.87 -10.39 -9.05
N PRO A 61 4.59 -11.29 -8.36
CA PRO A 61 4.00 -12.10 -7.31
C PRO A 61 3.51 -11.21 -6.15
N LEU A 62 2.19 -11.06 -6.05
CA LEU A 62 1.52 -10.39 -4.95
C LEU A 62 1.65 -11.26 -3.68
N LYS A 63 2.62 -10.93 -2.83
CA LYS A 63 2.77 -11.59 -1.53
C LYS A 63 2.08 -10.77 -0.45
N PRO A 64 1.38 -11.40 0.52
CA PRO A 64 0.80 -10.70 1.66
C PRO A 64 1.82 -9.82 2.40
N GLU A 65 3.07 -10.28 2.46
CA GLU A 65 4.20 -9.55 3.07
C GLU A 65 4.46 -8.18 2.42
N ASN A 66 4.23 -8.03 1.11
CA ASN A 66 4.43 -6.78 0.38
C ASN A 66 3.37 -5.73 0.71
N PHE A 67 2.25 -6.15 1.31
CA PHE A 67 1.13 -5.28 1.64
C PHE A 67 0.79 -5.26 3.13
N ARG A 68 1.66 -5.88 3.94
CA ARG A 68 1.54 -5.93 5.39
C ARG A 68 1.63 -4.55 6.02
N SER A 69 2.45 -3.67 5.46
CA SER A 69 2.68 -2.31 5.97
C SER A 69 2.83 -1.31 4.84
N ILE A 70 2.65 -0.01 5.15
CA ILE A 70 2.84 1.08 4.18
C ILE A 70 4.26 1.03 3.59
N GLY A 71 5.27 0.74 4.40
CA GLY A 71 6.65 0.65 3.93
C GLY A 71 6.85 -0.49 2.92
N ALA A 72 6.22 -1.65 3.15
CA ALA A 72 6.27 -2.76 2.22
C ALA A 72 5.59 -2.41 0.89
N ILE A 73 4.46 -1.71 0.93
CA ILE A 73 3.72 -1.27 -0.26
C ILE A 73 4.55 -0.28 -1.08
N VAL A 74 5.16 0.70 -0.40
CA VAL A 74 6.05 1.69 -1.03
C VAL A 74 7.22 0.98 -1.70
N ALA A 75 7.90 0.08 -1.00
CA ALA A 75 9.02 -0.68 -1.55
C ALA A 75 8.61 -1.52 -2.75
N PHE A 76 7.42 -2.15 -2.71
CA PHE A 76 6.87 -2.91 -3.82
C PHE A 76 6.64 -2.05 -5.06
N ILE A 77 6.05 -0.86 -4.89
CA ILE A 77 5.80 0.09 -5.99
C ILE A 77 7.12 0.62 -6.56
N GLU A 78 8.08 0.96 -5.71
CA GLU A 78 9.39 1.43 -6.16
C GLU A 78 10.13 0.35 -6.96
N ASP A 79 10.08 -0.90 -6.53
CA ASP A 79 10.65 -2.05 -7.25
C ASP A 79 9.95 -2.29 -8.59
N ALA A 80 8.62 -2.30 -8.59
CA ALA A 80 7.82 -2.47 -9.80
C ALA A 80 8.05 -1.34 -10.82
N THR A 81 8.13 -0.10 -10.36
CA THR A 81 8.38 1.06 -11.22
C THR A 81 9.77 0.98 -11.85
N ARG A 82 10.78 0.48 -11.12
CA ARG A 82 12.13 0.25 -11.63
C ARG A 82 12.21 -0.89 -12.63
N ALA A 83 11.44 -1.96 -12.44
CA ALA A 83 11.42 -3.10 -13.36
C ALA A 83 10.76 -2.78 -14.72
N THR A 84 10.00 -1.68 -14.79
CA THR A 84 9.26 -1.26 -15.99
C THR A 84 10.03 -0.20 -16.83
N LEU A 85 11.23 0.23 -16.38
CA LEU A 85 12.16 1.12 -17.10
C LEU A 85 13.23 0.32 -17.84
#